data_AF-A0A1E1XH85-F1
#
_entry.id   AF-A0A1E1XH85-F1
#
_cell.length_a   1.000
_cell.length_b   1.000
_cell.length_c   1.000
_cell.angle_alpha   90.00
_cell.angle_beta   90.00
_cell.angle_gamma   90.00
#
_symmetry.space_group_name_H-M   'P 1'
#
loop_
_entity.id
_entity.type
_entity.pdbx_description
1 polymer ?
#
loop_
_entity_poly.entity_id
_entity_poly.type
_entity_poly.pdbx_seq_one_letter_code
_entity_poly.pdbx_strand_id
1 'polypeptide(L)'
;IFTILDAYMRREEGQHNIIGTLLGIICEGNVIEVTDCFVDRHSLTDEGLLQIIKDHHESMYELKQKVNPKEQVVGWFSTGGEMTELTCAVHGWFKQFSSVSKFYPQPNLYEPLHLLVDATCDSGSMVIKGYIQIPLNLTKDACFQFHEVDLELIISPNDSVGVSTLLKSMESARSRKFDRLSGASTFDLSLTKLSDLLDACIKRVDAALSGQKGAEFDPDIGRFLLKATTTESIISQAKLEKLSELALQDNLMIAYLSNLANLQFALAEHLNASF
;
A
#
# COMPACT_ATOMS: atom_id res chain seq x y z
N ILE A 1 -0.80 -5.63 -3.16
CA ILE A 1 -1.94 -6.26 -2.44
C ILE A 1 -3.27 -6.08 -3.16
N PHE A 2 -3.74 -4.84 -3.40
CA PHE A 2 -5.06 -4.63 -4.01
C PHE A 2 -5.21 -5.36 -5.36
N THR A 3 -4.18 -5.37 -6.20
CA THR A 3 -4.15 -6.15 -7.45
C THR A 3 -4.36 -7.65 -7.24
N ILE A 4 -3.80 -8.23 -6.17
CA ILE A 4 -3.92 -9.65 -5.83
C ILE A 4 -5.35 -9.95 -5.39
N LEU A 5 -5.93 -9.11 -4.53
CA LEU A 5 -7.30 -9.26 -4.05
C LEU A 5 -8.32 -9.09 -5.17
N ASP A 6 -8.10 -8.09 -6.03
CA ASP A 6 -8.94 -7.85 -7.18
C ASP A 6 -8.87 -9.02 -8.19
N ALA A 7 -7.67 -9.57 -8.43
CA ALA A 7 -7.53 -10.80 -9.19
C ALA A 7 -8.30 -11.95 -8.54
N TYR A 8 -8.21 -12.09 -7.20
CA TYR A 8 -8.95 -13.10 -6.43
C TYR A 8 -10.45 -13.00 -6.64
N MET A 9 -11.00 -11.78 -6.69
CA MET A 9 -12.42 -11.56 -6.94
C MET A 9 -12.84 -11.86 -8.39
N ARG A 10 -11.93 -11.72 -9.36
CA ARG A 10 -12.20 -11.88 -10.79
C ARG A 10 -11.87 -13.26 -11.36
N ARG A 11 -11.53 -14.22 -10.50
CA ARG A 11 -11.12 -15.57 -10.88
C ARG A 11 -12.22 -16.35 -11.59
N GLU A 12 -11.81 -17.31 -12.42
CA GLU A 12 -12.73 -18.24 -13.07
C GLU A 12 -13.34 -19.21 -12.05
N GLU A 13 -14.58 -19.65 -12.31
CA GLU A 13 -15.26 -20.62 -11.45
C GLU A 13 -14.49 -21.95 -11.44
N GLY A 14 -14.10 -22.42 -10.24
CA GLY A 14 -13.29 -23.61 -10.04
C GLY A 14 -11.79 -23.35 -9.82
N GLN A 15 -11.31 -22.12 -10.04
CA GLN A 15 -9.94 -21.75 -9.71
C GLN A 15 -9.86 -21.28 -8.25
N HIS A 16 -9.20 -22.07 -7.39
CA HIS A 16 -9.07 -21.75 -5.96
C HIS A 16 -7.83 -20.92 -5.65
N ASN A 17 -6.75 -21.13 -6.41
CA ASN A 17 -5.47 -20.47 -6.20
C ASN A 17 -5.15 -19.59 -7.42
N ILE A 18 -4.82 -18.34 -7.16
CA ILE A 18 -4.28 -17.43 -8.16
C ILE A 18 -2.79 -17.35 -7.95
N ILE A 19 -2.05 -17.35 -9.04
CA ILE A 19 -0.60 -17.23 -9.05
C ILE A 19 -0.25 -16.02 -9.90
N GLY A 20 0.78 -15.30 -9.50
CA GLY A 20 1.33 -14.25 -10.31
C GLY A 20 2.75 -13.90 -9.93
N THR A 21 3.33 -12.99 -10.69
CA THR A 21 4.73 -12.58 -10.57
C THR A 21 4.84 -11.28 -9.79
N LEU A 22 5.84 -11.21 -8.92
CA LEU A 22 6.20 -10.01 -8.15
C LEU A 22 7.34 -9.27 -8.83
N LEU A 23 7.15 -7.97 -9.00
CA LEU A 23 8.12 -7.03 -9.53
C LEU A 23 8.58 -6.10 -8.41
N GLY A 24 9.86 -5.78 -8.41
CA GLY A 24 10.41 -4.95 -7.37
C GLY A 24 11.86 -4.58 -7.59
N ILE A 25 12.43 -3.94 -6.58
CA ILE A 25 13.81 -3.49 -6.53
C ILE A 25 14.48 -4.17 -5.34
N ILE A 26 15.70 -4.65 -5.55
CA ILE A 26 16.53 -5.20 -4.48
C ILE A 26 17.41 -4.07 -3.96
N CYS A 27 17.18 -3.67 -2.73
CA CYS A 27 17.92 -2.60 -2.07
C CYS A 27 19.18 -3.14 -1.39
N GLU A 28 20.09 -2.24 -1.03
CA GLU A 28 21.24 -2.57 -0.20
C GLU A 28 20.78 -2.95 1.22
N GLY A 29 21.36 -4.00 1.80
CA GLY A 29 21.03 -4.45 3.17
C GLY A 29 19.98 -5.57 3.27
N ASN A 30 19.86 -6.43 2.24
CA ASN A 30 18.91 -7.57 2.22
C ASN A 30 17.43 -7.17 2.32
N VAL A 31 17.09 -5.95 1.90
CA VAL A 31 15.70 -5.48 1.82
C VAL A 31 15.22 -5.58 0.38
N ILE A 32 14.06 -6.18 0.18
CA ILE A 32 13.42 -6.33 -1.13
C ILE A 32 12.17 -5.48 -1.12
N GLU A 33 12.13 -4.47 -1.98
CA GLU A 33 10.96 -3.61 -2.13
C GLU A 33 10.11 -4.15 -3.28
N VAL A 34 8.94 -4.70 -2.94
CA VAL A 34 7.96 -5.16 -3.93
C VAL A 34 7.06 -3.98 -4.30
N THR A 35 7.22 -3.45 -5.51
CA THR A 35 6.52 -2.25 -5.97
C THR A 35 5.28 -2.59 -6.79
N ASP A 36 5.34 -3.65 -7.60
CA ASP A 36 4.27 -4.02 -8.53
C ASP A 36 4.14 -5.54 -8.66
N CYS A 37 3.05 -5.99 -9.26
CA CYS A 37 2.81 -7.40 -9.56
C CYS A 37 1.87 -7.54 -10.75
N PHE A 38 1.87 -8.73 -11.35
CA PHE A 38 0.87 -9.09 -12.36
C PHE A 38 0.46 -10.55 -12.21
N VAL A 39 -0.77 -10.85 -12.62
CA VAL A 39 -1.35 -12.19 -12.51
C VAL A 39 -0.88 -13.03 -13.69
N ASP A 40 -0.46 -14.26 -13.42
CA ASP A 40 -0.10 -15.21 -14.46
C ASP A 40 -1.29 -16.11 -14.79
N ARG A 41 -1.58 -16.23 -16.09
CA ARG A 41 -2.52 -17.23 -16.57
C ARG A 41 -1.90 -18.61 -16.42
N HIS A 42 -2.60 -19.48 -15.72
CA HIS A 42 -2.18 -20.85 -15.52
C HIS A 42 -3.36 -21.81 -15.63
N SER A 43 -3.07 -23.05 -16.00
CA SER A 43 -4.01 -24.16 -15.96
C SER A 43 -3.46 -25.27 -15.05
N LEU A 44 -4.36 -25.96 -14.35
CA LEU A 44 -4.04 -27.26 -13.76
C LEU A 44 -4.47 -28.33 -14.76
N THR A 45 -3.59 -29.28 -15.04
CA THR A 45 -3.99 -30.50 -15.76
C THR A 45 -4.77 -31.44 -14.85
N ASP A 46 -5.44 -32.43 -15.44
CA ASP A 46 -6.17 -33.48 -14.71
C ASP A 46 -5.27 -34.30 -13.75
N GLU A 47 -3.95 -34.31 -14.03
CA GLU A 47 -2.91 -34.93 -13.20
C GLU A 47 -2.38 -34.01 -12.07
N GLY A 48 -2.94 -32.80 -11.94
CA GLY A 48 -2.54 -31.81 -10.94
C GLY A 48 -1.27 -31.03 -11.28
N LEU A 49 -0.74 -31.15 -12.50
CA LEU A 49 0.44 -30.40 -12.93
C LEU A 49 0.04 -28.97 -13.30
N LEU A 50 0.74 -28.01 -12.73
CA LEU A 50 0.56 -26.60 -13.03
C LEU A 50 1.31 -26.21 -14.31
N GLN A 51 0.60 -25.56 -15.24
CA GLN A 51 1.17 -24.99 -16.45
C GLN A 51 0.96 -23.48 -16.47
N ILE A 52 2.05 -22.71 -16.45
CA ILE A 52 2.02 -21.26 -16.64
C ILE A 52 2.14 -20.94 -18.12
N ILE A 53 1.25 -20.10 -18.64
CA ILE A 53 1.24 -19.71 -20.06
C ILE A 53 2.37 -18.71 -20.32
N LYS A 54 3.47 -19.21 -20.88
CA LYS A 54 4.69 -18.44 -21.19
C LYS A 54 4.42 -17.14 -21.94
N ASP A 55 3.66 -17.19 -23.04
CA ASP A 55 3.45 -16.03 -23.90
C ASP A 55 2.75 -14.87 -23.17
N HIS A 56 1.83 -15.22 -22.27
CA HIS A 56 1.16 -14.24 -21.41
C HIS A 56 2.15 -13.61 -20.42
N HIS A 57 2.95 -14.43 -19.75
CA HIS A 57 3.94 -13.97 -18.79
C HIS A 57 4.96 -13.02 -19.45
N GLU A 58 5.55 -13.41 -20.58
CA GLU A 58 6.53 -12.59 -21.30
C GLU A 58 5.92 -11.26 -21.78
N SER A 59 4.70 -11.31 -22.34
CA SER A 59 3.99 -10.10 -22.79
C SER A 59 3.71 -9.13 -21.62
N MET A 60 3.26 -9.65 -20.48
CA MET A 60 2.99 -8.84 -19.28
C MET A 60 4.27 -8.26 -18.69
N TYR A 61 5.34 -9.06 -18.63
CA TYR A 61 6.65 -8.58 -18.19
C TYR A 61 7.17 -7.45 -19.09
N GLU A 62 7.11 -7.61 -20.42
CA GLU A 62 7.52 -6.57 -21.36
C GLU A 62 6.71 -5.28 -21.21
N LEU A 63 5.41 -5.38 -20.96
CA LEU A 63 4.56 -4.21 -20.72
C LEU A 63 4.98 -3.49 -19.44
N LYS A 64 5.25 -4.23 -18.36
CA LYS A 64 5.70 -3.65 -17.08
C LYS A 64 7.09 -3.02 -17.21
N GLN A 65 8.00 -3.64 -17.95
CA GLN A 65 9.32 -3.07 -18.27
C GLN A 65 9.23 -1.74 -19.05
N LYS A 66 8.25 -1.58 -19.93
CA LYS A 66 8.01 -0.30 -20.63
C LYS A 66 7.54 0.81 -19.68
N VAL A 67 6.83 0.46 -18.61
CA VAL A 67 6.37 1.42 -17.60
C VAL A 67 7.51 1.78 -16.66
N ASN A 68 8.22 0.78 -16.12
CA ASN A 68 9.34 0.98 -15.21
C ASN A 68 10.46 -0.03 -15.48
N PRO A 69 11.53 0.37 -16.20
CA PRO A 69 12.63 -0.53 -16.53
C PRO A 69 13.58 -0.82 -15.36
N LYS A 70 13.38 -0.19 -14.19
CA LYS A 70 14.19 -0.44 -12.99
C LYS A 70 13.70 -1.65 -12.20
N GLU A 71 12.44 -2.04 -12.39
CA GLU A 71 11.88 -3.18 -11.72
C GLU A 71 12.39 -4.47 -12.34
N GLN A 72 12.60 -5.48 -11.51
CA GLN A 72 12.94 -6.82 -11.94
C GLN A 72 12.03 -7.84 -11.25
N VAL A 73 12.00 -9.05 -11.80
CA VAL A 73 11.27 -10.14 -11.13
C VAL A 73 12.00 -10.51 -9.86
N VAL A 74 11.36 -10.30 -8.71
CA VAL A 74 11.88 -10.63 -7.39
C VAL A 74 11.28 -11.92 -6.83
N GLY A 75 10.18 -12.38 -7.41
CA GLY A 75 9.51 -13.59 -6.96
C GLY A 75 8.11 -13.73 -7.51
N TRP A 76 7.25 -14.36 -6.74
CA TRP A 76 5.88 -14.70 -7.13
C TRP A 76 4.95 -14.68 -5.92
N PHE A 77 3.66 -14.52 -6.17
CA PHE A 77 2.63 -14.57 -5.15
C PHE A 77 1.63 -15.68 -5.44
N SER A 78 1.00 -16.19 -4.38
CA SER A 78 -0.18 -17.03 -4.50
C SER A 78 -1.26 -16.67 -3.50
N THR A 79 -2.52 -16.85 -3.90
CA THR A 79 -3.65 -16.77 -2.97
C THR A 79 -3.94 -18.12 -2.34
N GLY A 80 -4.19 -18.15 -1.05
CA GLY A 80 -4.54 -19.37 -0.30
C GLY A 80 -4.14 -19.29 1.17
N GLY A 81 -4.71 -20.16 2.00
CA GLY A 81 -4.40 -20.21 3.44
C GLY A 81 -3.18 -21.06 3.81
N GLU A 82 -2.81 -22.03 2.95
CA GLU A 82 -1.76 -23.01 3.26
C GLU A 82 -0.85 -23.27 2.04
N MET A 83 0.39 -23.68 2.32
CA MET A 83 1.32 -24.14 1.30
C MET A 83 0.95 -25.56 0.86
N THR A 84 0.91 -25.77 -0.46
CA THR A 84 0.54 -27.07 -1.06
C THR A 84 1.67 -27.56 -1.97
N GLU A 85 1.53 -28.77 -2.53
CA GLU A 85 2.51 -29.30 -3.50
C GLU A 85 2.67 -28.37 -4.73
N LEU A 86 1.60 -27.65 -5.09
CA LEU A 86 1.63 -26.62 -6.13
C LEU A 86 2.66 -25.51 -5.83
N THR A 87 2.85 -25.16 -4.56
CA THR A 87 3.82 -24.14 -4.14
C THR A 87 5.24 -24.54 -4.53
N CYS A 88 5.61 -25.82 -4.34
CA CYS A 88 6.91 -26.35 -4.76
C CYS A 88 7.06 -26.34 -6.29
N ALA A 89 6.01 -26.70 -7.02
CA ALA A 89 6.03 -26.72 -8.49
C ALA A 89 6.21 -25.30 -9.08
N VAL A 90 5.48 -24.31 -8.57
CA VAL A 90 5.62 -22.91 -9.01
C VAL A 90 7.01 -22.39 -8.69
N HIS A 91 7.48 -22.60 -7.46
CA HIS A 91 8.80 -22.13 -7.04
C HIS A 91 9.91 -22.75 -7.91
N GLY A 92 9.80 -24.05 -8.19
CA GLY A 92 10.67 -24.76 -9.11
C GLY A 92 10.64 -24.17 -10.52
N TRP A 93 9.47 -23.76 -11.02
CA TRP A 93 9.36 -23.13 -12.33
C TRP A 93 10.12 -21.80 -12.41
N PHE A 94 9.94 -20.91 -11.41
CA PHE A 94 10.66 -19.63 -11.36
C PHE A 94 12.18 -19.80 -11.31
N LYS A 95 12.64 -20.83 -10.59
CA LYS A 95 14.06 -21.16 -10.41
C LYS A 95 14.70 -21.85 -11.62
N GLN A 96 14.03 -22.83 -12.22
CA GLN A 96 14.58 -23.65 -13.31
C GLN A 96 14.47 -22.94 -14.66
N PHE A 97 13.41 -22.17 -14.88
CA PHE A 97 13.14 -21.52 -16.16
C PHE A 97 13.43 -20.01 -16.12
N SER A 98 14.58 -19.59 -15.57
CA SER A 98 15.00 -18.18 -15.46
C SER A 98 14.93 -17.38 -16.76
N SER A 99 15.11 -18.04 -17.92
CA SER A 99 14.98 -17.38 -19.23
C SER A 99 13.55 -16.96 -19.55
N VAL A 100 12.57 -17.67 -18.99
CA VAL A 100 11.13 -17.42 -19.19
C VAL A 100 10.57 -16.60 -18.03
N SER A 101 10.82 -17.04 -16.79
CA SER A 101 10.35 -16.35 -15.58
C SER A 101 10.99 -14.98 -15.35
N LYS A 102 12.09 -14.70 -16.07
CA LYS A 102 12.94 -13.51 -15.93
C LYS A 102 13.47 -13.28 -14.50
N PHE A 103 13.37 -14.30 -13.65
CA PHE A 103 13.98 -14.30 -12.33
C PHE A 103 15.45 -14.72 -12.45
N TYR A 104 16.35 -13.84 -12.03
CA TYR A 104 17.78 -14.09 -12.02
C TYR A 104 18.30 -13.96 -10.59
N PRO A 105 18.92 -15.01 -10.02
CA PRO A 105 19.52 -14.94 -8.68
C PRO A 105 20.53 -13.80 -8.58
N GLN A 106 20.38 -13.00 -7.52
CA GLN A 106 21.26 -11.87 -7.19
C GLN A 106 21.94 -12.13 -5.83
N PRO A 107 23.06 -11.45 -5.52
CA PRO A 107 23.77 -11.65 -4.25
C PRO A 107 22.89 -11.47 -3.01
N ASN A 108 21.94 -10.53 -3.06
CA ASN A 108 21.01 -10.23 -1.96
C ASN A 108 19.69 -11.04 -2.05
N LEU A 109 19.48 -11.80 -3.14
CA LEU A 109 18.29 -12.63 -3.36
C LEU A 109 18.62 -13.84 -4.23
N TYR A 110 18.99 -14.93 -3.59
CA TYR A 110 19.42 -16.16 -4.27
C TYR A 110 18.25 -17.05 -4.70
N GLU A 111 17.08 -16.91 -4.07
CA GLU A 111 15.86 -17.68 -4.34
C GLU A 111 14.68 -16.73 -4.55
N PRO A 112 13.69 -17.10 -5.37
CA PRO A 112 12.54 -16.24 -5.60
C PRO A 112 11.70 -16.07 -4.34
N LEU A 113 11.29 -14.84 -4.04
CA LEU A 113 10.40 -14.56 -2.91
C LEU A 113 9.01 -15.14 -3.19
N HIS A 114 8.44 -15.87 -2.24
CA HIS A 114 7.04 -16.33 -2.31
C HIS A 114 6.17 -15.51 -1.36
N LEU A 115 5.18 -14.80 -1.89
CA LEU A 115 4.19 -14.08 -1.08
C LEU A 115 2.88 -14.87 -1.02
N LEU A 116 2.54 -15.39 0.16
CA LEU A 116 1.26 -16.04 0.41
C LEU A 116 0.25 -15.02 0.93
N VAL A 117 -0.89 -14.92 0.25
CA VAL A 117 -1.96 -13.98 0.57
C VAL A 117 -3.24 -14.75 0.83
N ASP A 118 -3.70 -14.76 2.08
CA ASP A 118 -5.01 -15.30 2.43
C ASP A 118 -6.10 -14.28 2.06
N ALA A 119 -6.86 -14.60 1.02
CA ALA A 119 -7.95 -13.77 0.52
C ALA A 119 -9.35 -14.27 0.95
N THR A 120 -9.46 -15.45 1.60
CA THR A 120 -10.77 -15.93 2.08
C THR A 120 -11.20 -15.21 3.36
N CYS A 121 -10.23 -14.71 4.13
CA CYS A 121 -10.46 -13.98 5.38
C CYS A 121 -11.31 -14.76 6.40
N ASP A 122 -11.28 -16.10 6.35
CA ASP A 122 -12.11 -16.96 7.21
C ASP A 122 -11.78 -16.80 8.70
N SER A 123 -10.54 -16.42 9.01
CA SER A 123 -10.04 -16.13 10.36
C SER A 123 -10.45 -14.75 10.90
N GLY A 124 -11.17 -13.94 10.10
CA GLY A 124 -11.55 -12.57 10.44
C GLY A 124 -10.46 -11.52 10.20
N SER A 125 -9.26 -11.93 9.76
CA SER A 125 -8.21 -11.05 9.29
C SER A 125 -7.58 -11.59 8.00
N MET A 126 -7.07 -10.66 7.18
CA MET A 126 -6.29 -11.01 6.00
C MET A 126 -4.86 -11.29 6.43
N VAL A 127 -4.38 -12.50 6.18
CA VAL A 127 -3.01 -12.92 6.53
C VAL A 127 -2.12 -12.81 5.29
N ILE A 128 -1.00 -12.12 5.43
CA ILE A 128 0.01 -11.98 4.36
C ILE A 128 1.34 -12.43 4.95
N LYS A 129 1.98 -13.40 4.28
CA LYS A 129 3.27 -13.96 4.72
C LYS A 129 4.24 -14.05 3.56
N GLY A 130 5.49 -13.68 3.81
CA GLY A 130 6.59 -13.86 2.87
C GLY A 130 7.36 -15.14 3.19
N TYR A 131 7.78 -15.88 2.18
CA TYR A 131 8.55 -17.11 2.32
C TYR A 131 9.73 -17.13 1.34
N ILE A 132 10.85 -17.70 1.79
CA ILE A 132 12.00 -18.03 0.95
C ILE A 132 12.32 -19.52 1.12
N GLN A 133 12.69 -20.18 0.03
CA GLN A 133 13.09 -21.59 0.07
C GLN A 133 14.54 -21.72 0.56
N ILE A 134 14.77 -22.56 1.57
CA ILE A 134 16.10 -22.88 2.09
C ILE A 134 16.35 -24.38 1.88
N PRO A 135 17.48 -24.79 1.28
CA PRO A 135 17.84 -26.20 1.16
C PRO A 135 18.21 -26.78 2.53
N LEU A 136 17.66 -27.94 2.88
CA LEU A 136 18.10 -28.72 4.04
C LEU A 136 19.15 -29.74 3.61
N ASN A 137 20.33 -29.63 4.21
CA ASN A 137 21.44 -30.56 4.00
C ASN A 137 21.35 -31.82 4.88
N LEU A 138 20.16 -32.20 5.36
CA LEU A 138 19.99 -33.27 6.35
C LEU A 138 19.98 -34.67 5.71
N THR A 139 19.65 -34.79 4.42
CA THR A 139 19.52 -36.06 3.69
C THR A 139 20.27 -36.04 2.36
N LYS A 140 20.57 -37.23 1.80
CA LYS A 140 21.20 -37.37 0.47
C LYS A 140 20.31 -36.87 -0.67
N ASP A 141 19.00 -36.84 -0.45
CA ASP A 141 18.03 -36.26 -1.38
C ASP A 141 17.83 -34.78 -1.08
N ALA A 142 17.72 -33.96 -2.13
CA ALA A 142 17.51 -32.52 -2.04
C ALA A 142 16.15 -32.23 -1.39
N CYS A 143 16.17 -31.91 -0.10
CA CYS A 143 15.01 -31.49 0.67
C CYS A 143 15.02 -29.97 0.79
N PHE A 144 13.85 -29.34 0.69
CA PHE A 144 13.72 -27.90 0.77
C PHE A 144 12.60 -27.54 1.76
N GLN A 145 12.81 -26.47 2.52
CA GLN A 145 11.80 -25.92 3.43
C GLN A 145 11.59 -24.45 3.11
N PHE A 146 10.36 -24.00 3.25
CA PHE A 146 10.03 -22.58 3.18
C PHE A 146 10.19 -21.96 4.56
N HIS A 147 11.05 -20.94 4.65
CA HIS A 147 11.26 -20.15 5.85
C HIS A 147 10.50 -18.83 5.73
N GLU A 148 9.75 -18.47 6.76
CA GLU A 148 8.99 -17.21 6.81
C GLU A 148 9.96 -16.02 6.93
N VAL A 149 9.69 -14.96 6.18
CA VAL A 149 10.48 -13.73 6.15
C VAL A 149 9.64 -12.59 6.68
N ASP A 150 10.28 -11.71 7.46
CA ASP A 150 9.63 -10.52 7.99
C ASP A 150 9.09 -9.63 6.86
N LEU A 151 7.82 -9.26 6.97
CA LEU A 151 7.11 -8.49 5.98
C LEU A 151 6.56 -7.21 6.59
N GLU A 152 6.89 -6.08 5.98
CA GLU A 152 6.37 -4.76 6.35
C GLU A 152 5.57 -4.17 5.18
N LEU A 153 4.37 -3.67 5.49
CA LEU A 153 3.53 -2.99 4.51
C LEU A 153 3.71 -1.49 4.59
N ILE A 154 4.40 -0.95 3.60
CA ILE A 154 4.68 0.49 3.49
C ILE A 154 3.68 1.11 2.52
N ILE A 155 3.08 2.21 2.92
CA ILE A 155 2.18 3.01 2.08
C ILE A 155 2.92 4.28 1.70
N SER A 156 3.00 4.56 0.39
CA SER A 156 3.56 5.81 -0.11
C SER A 156 2.78 7.02 0.44
N PRO A 157 3.44 8.14 0.80
CA PRO A 157 2.76 9.31 1.34
C PRO A 157 1.68 9.85 0.39
N ASN A 158 1.88 9.73 -0.92
CA ASN A 158 0.89 10.13 -1.92
C ASN A 158 -0.36 9.23 -1.90
N ASP A 159 -0.15 7.93 -1.69
CA ASP A 159 -1.24 6.95 -1.65
C ASP A 159 -1.98 6.97 -0.31
N SER A 160 -1.34 7.46 0.76
CA SER A 160 -1.93 7.56 2.10
C SER A 160 -3.23 8.40 2.10
N VAL A 161 -3.29 9.45 1.28
CA VAL A 161 -4.49 10.28 1.11
C VAL A 161 -5.61 9.50 0.42
N GLY A 162 -5.27 8.73 -0.62
CA GLY A 162 -6.21 7.85 -1.32
C GLY A 162 -6.76 6.76 -0.39
N VAL A 163 -5.89 6.07 0.34
CA VAL A 163 -6.26 5.01 1.28
C VAL A 163 -7.13 5.56 2.42
N SER A 164 -6.78 6.70 3.00
CA SER A 164 -7.59 7.32 4.06
C SER A 164 -8.98 7.76 3.57
N THR A 165 -9.08 8.21 2.32
CA THR A 165 -10.37 8.55 1.69
C THR A 165 -11.22 7.29 1.46
N LEU A 166 -10.60 6.20 1.00
CA LEU A 166 -11.28 4.92 0.81
C LEU A 166 -11.81 4.34 2.13
N LEU A 167 -11.01 4.42 3.21
CA LEU A 167 -11.43 3.97 4.55
C LEU A 167 -12.65 4.75 5.05
N LYS A 168 -12.66 6.07 4.91
CA LYS A 168 -13.81 6.91 5.30
C LYS A 168 -15.05 6.68 4.44
N SER A 169 -14.84 6.43 3.14
CA SER A 169 -15.93 6.03 2.23
C SER A 169 -16.57 4.72 2.69
N MET A 170 -15.77 3.74 3.12
CA MET A 170 -16.26 2.47 3.65
C MET A 170 -17.07 2.64 4.95
N GLU A 171 -16.61 3.50 5.87
CA GLU A 171 -17.35 3.86 7.09
C GLU A 171 -18.69 4.55 6.77
N SER A 172 -18.69 5.46 5.79
CA SER A 172 -19.88 6.19 5.35
C SER A 172 -20.89 5.28 4.63
N ALA A 173 -20.39 4.33 3.83
CA ALA A 173 -21.21 3.33 3.15
C ALA A 173 -21.92 2.40 4.15
N ARG A 174 -21.25 2.00 5.23
CA ARG A 174 -21.88 1.25 6.35
C ARG A 174 -23.00 2.06 7.02
N SER A 175 -22.90 3.38 7.02
CA SER A 175 -23.88 4.31 7.61
C SER A 175 -25.09 4.60 6.69
N ARG A 176 -25.14 4.08 5.45
CA ARG A 176 -26.18 4.39 4.43
C ARG A 176 -26.40 5.89 4.17
N LYS A 177 -25.43 6.74 4.53
CA LYS A 177 -25.40 8.15 4.13
C LYS A 177 -24.51 8.26 2.91
N PHE A 178 -25.07 7.97 1.74
CA PHE A 178 -24.44 8.37 0.48
C PHE A 178 -24.65 9.88 0.31
N ASP A 179 -23.95 10.66 1.12
CA ASP A 179 -23.62 12.01 0.69
C ASP A 179 -22.47 11.81 -0.29
N ARG A 180 -22.68 12.21 -1.55
CA ARG A 180 -21.55 12.49 -2.44
C ARG A 180 -20.60 13.34 -1.59
N LEU A 181 -19.33 12.96 -1.46
CA LEU A 181 -18.29 13.75 -0.80
C LEU A 181 -18.28 15.15 -1.43
N SER A 182 -19.17 16.01 -0.95
CA SER A 182 -19.37 17.37 -1.39
C SER A 182 -18.34 18.15 -0.62
N GLY A 183 -17.17 18.28 -1.22
CA GLY A 183 -16.19 19.30 -0.86
C GLY A 183 -15.63 19.28 0.55
N ALA A 184 -15.84 18.23 1.37
CA ALA A 184 -15.11 18.09 2.63
C ALA A 184 -13.63 17.95 2.27
N SER A 185 -12.88 19.03 2.48
CA SER A 185 -11.49 19.10 2.08
C SER A 185 -10.71 18.03 2.85
N THR A 186 -9.66 17.47 2.26
CA THR A 186 -8.72 16.59 2.97
C THR A 186 -8.18 17.25 4.25
N PHE A 187 -8.18 18.58 4.28
CA PHE A 187 -7.88 19.39 5.45
C PHE A 187 -8.90 19.21 6.58
N ASP A 188 -10.21 19.38 6.32
CA ASP A 188 -11.26 19.18 7.34
C ASP A 188 -11.18 17.78 7.94
N LEU A 189 -11.00 16.79 7.07
CA LEU A 189 -10.84 15.38 7.43
C LEU A 189 -9.62 15.12 8.33
N SER A 190 -8.54 15.87 8.12
CA SER A 190 -7.32 15.79 8.94
C SER A 190 -7.48 16.55 10.25
N LEU A 191 -8.20 17.68 10.24
CA LEU A 191 -8.51 18.49 11.42
C LEU A 191 -9.41 17.74 12.39
N THR A 192 -10.47 17.08 11.90
CA THR A 192 -11.34 16.23 12.73
C THR A 192 -10.53 15.09 13.33
N LYS A 193 -9.69 14.41 12.53
CA LYS A 193 -8.82 13.33 13.04
C LYS A 193 -7.85 13.84 14.12
N LEU A 194 -7.28 15.04 13.93
CA LEU A 194 -6.41 15.66 14.92
C LEU A 194 -7.20 15.95 16.21
N SER A 195 -8.41 16.50 16.10
CA SER A 195 -9.30 16.74 17.25
C SER A 195 -9.60 15.44 18.00
N ASP A 196 -9.96 14.37 17.29
CA ASP A 196 -10.27 13.07 17.91
C ASP A 196 -9.06 12.47 18.64
N LEU A 197 -7.86 12.61 18.05
CA LEU A 197 -6.62 12.15 18.68
C LEU A 197 -6.24 13.00 19.89
N LEU A 198 -6.42 14.31 19.83
CA LEU A 198 -6.21 15.20 20.97
C LEU A 198 -7.19 14.88 22.11
N ASP A 199 -8.47 14.66 21.81
CA ASP A 199 -9.48 14.25 22.78
C ASP A 199 -9.13 12.89 23.43
N ALA A 200 -8.61 11.94 22.64
CA ALA A 200 -8.13 10.65 23.16
C ALA A 200 -6.91 10.82 24.08
N CYS A 201 -5.97 11.71 23.73
CA CYS A 201 -4.82 12.06 24.57
C CYS A 201 -5.26 12.70 25.88
N ILE A 202 -6.20 13.67 25.84
CA ILE A 202 -6.74 14.34 27.04
C ILE A 202 -7.40 13.31 27.96
N LYS A 203 -8.28 12.44 27.42
CA LYS A 203 -8.92 11.36 28.18
C LYS A 203 -7.89 10.42 28.84
N ARG A 204 -6.79 10.11 28.15
CA ARG A 204 -5.73 9.24 28.68
C ARG A 204 -4.95 9.91 29.81
N VAL A 205 -4.70 11.22 29.71
CA VAL A 205 -4.06 12.01 30.78
C VAL A 205 -5.00 12.13 31.98
N ASP A 206 -6.28 12.42 31.78
CA ASP A 206 -7.29 12.50 32.84
C ASP A 206 -7.44 11.15 33.57
N ALA A 207 -7.45 10.03 32.82
CA ALA A 207 -7.49 8.69 33.40
C ALA A 207 -6.25 8.40 34.27
N ALA A 208 -5.06 8.81 33.83
CA ALA A 208 -3.82 8.68 34.59
C ALA A 208 -3.81 9.58 35.86
N LEU A 209 -4.34 10.80 35.76
CA LEU A 209 -4.48 11.73 36.90
C LEU A 209 -5.51 11.24 37.93
N SER A 210 -6.58 10.59 37.49
CA SER A 210 -7.64 10.05 38.35
C SER A 210 -7.23 8.80 39.16
N GLY A 211 -6.03 8.26 38.94
CA GLY A 211 -5.48 7.16 39.73
C GLY A 211 -6.18 5.81 39.52
N GLN A 212 -6.79 5.58 38.34
CA GLN A 212 -7.40 4.29 38.03
C GLN A 212 -6.34 3.16 38.07
N LYS A 213 -6.53 2.21 39.00
CA LYS A 213 -5.65 1.04 39.19
C LYS A 213 -5.63 0.18 37.92
N GLY A 214 -4.60 0.35 37.10
CA GLY A 214 -4.37 -0.41 35.86
C GLY A 214 -3.62 0.36 34.77
N ALA A 215 -3.44 1.68 34.91
CA ALA A 215 -2.71 2.50 33.95
C ALA A 215 -1.37 2.96 34.55
N GLU A 216 -0.34 2.10 34.48
CA GLU A 216 1.03 2.63 34.52
C GLU A 216 1.20 3.54 33.32
N PHE A 217 1.36 4.84 33.57
CA PHE A 217 1.57 5.82 32.51
C PHE A 217 3.01 5.70 32.02
N ASP A 218 3.17 5.34 30.75
CA ASP A 218 4.48 5.19 30.13
C ASP A 218 5.26 6.52 30.21
N PRO A 219 6.44 6.55 30.87
CA PRO A 219 7.28 7.73 30.95
C PRO A 219 7.66 8.32 29.60
N ASP A 220 7.73 7.51 28.54
CA ASP A 220 8.09 7.97 27.20
C ASP A 220 6.98 8.80 26.55
N ILE A 221 5.71 8.45 26.79
CA ILE A 221 4.55 9.27 26.37
C ILE A 221 4.58 10.63 27.09
N GLY A 222 4.91 10.65 28.37
CA GLY A 222 5.01 11.89 29.14
C GLY A 222 6.11 12.82 28.63
N ARG A 223 7.28 12.25 28.28
CA ARG A 223 8.38 13.00 27.65
C ARG A 223 7.99 13.53 26.28
N PHE A 224 7.30 12.73 25.47
CA PHE A 224 6.82 13.15 24.16
C PHE A 224 5.83 14.31 24.28
N LEU A 225 4.85 14.23 25.17
CA LEU A 225 3.87 15.30 25.41
C LEU A 225 4.55 16.58 25.89
N LEU A 226 5.47 16.48 26.86
CA LEU A 226 6.23 17.63 27.35
C LEU A 226 7.03 18.27 26.20
N LYS A 227 7.69 17.47 25.37
CA LYS A 227 8.40 17.96 24.20
C LYS A 227 7.45 18.64 23.22
N ALA A 228 6.32 18.03 22.87
CA ALA A 228 5.34 18.61 21.95
C ALA A 228 4.84 19.98 22.44
N THR A 229 4.47 20.10 23.73
CA THR A 229 3.97 21.35 24.30
C THR A 229 5.05 22.42 24.48
N THR A 230 6.32 22.03 24.58
CA THR A 230 7.44 22.98 24.76
C THR A 230 8.13 23.36 23.45
N THR A 231 7.97 22.56 22.39
CA THR A 231 8.57 22.81 21.07
C THR A 231 7.81 23.88 20.29
N GLU A 232 6.51 24.08 20.58
CA GLU A 232 5.78 25.21 20.01
C GLU A 232 6.27 26.52 20.62
N SER A 233 6.99 27.30 19.81
CA SER A 233 7.29 28.68 20.16
C SER A 233 5.96 29.41 20.34
N ILE A 234 5.77 30.03 21.49
CA ILE A 234 4.62 30.88 21.78
C ILE A 234 4.68 32.06 20.80
N ILE A 235 4.09 31.90 19.61
CA ILE A 235 3.87 32.99 18.68
C ILE A 235 2.87 33.91 19.39
N SER A 236 3.28 35.13 19.71
CA SER A 236 2.38 36.12 20.29
C SER A 236 1.16 36.27 19.37
N GLN A 237 -0.04 36.22 19.93
CA GLN A 237 -1.31 36.29 19.19
C GLN A 237 -1.34 37.43 18.15
N ALA A 238 -0.86 38.62 18.51
CA ALA A 238 -0.80 39.77 17.61
C ALA A 238 0.09 39.56 16.36
N LYS A 239 1.15 38.75 16.46
CA LYS A 239 1.99 38.40 15.29
C LYS A 239 1.29 37.38 14.41
N LEU A 240 0.56 36.43 14.99
CA LEU A 240 -0.19 35.43 14.24
C LEU A 240 -1.33 36.06 13.44
N GLU A 241 -2.11 36.95 14.08
CA GLU A 241 -3.19 37.70 13.43
C GLU A 241 -2.66 38.51 12.24
N LYS A 242 -1.57 39.25 12.44
CA LYS A 242 -0.94 40.02 11.36
C LYS A 242 -0.45 39.14 10.20
N LEU A 243 0.16 37.99 10.50
CA LEU A 243 0.60 37.04 9.46
C LEU A 243 -0.59 36.43 8.71
N SER A 244 -1.67 36.13 9.43
CA SER A 244 -2.89 35.60 8.82
C SER A 244 -3.60 36.63 7.93
N GLU A 245 -3.65 37.89 8.35
CA GLU A 245 -4.23 38.98 7.54
C GLU A 245 -3.43 39.18 6.25
N LEU A 246 -2.11 39.20 6.33
CA LEU A 246 -1.23 39.30 5.17
C LEU A 246 -1.44 38.11 4.21
N ALA A 247 -1.43 36.89 4.74
CA ALA A 247 -1.65 35.69 3.93
C ALA A 247 -3.06 35.67 3.29
N LEU A 248 -4.09 36.12 4.02
CA LEU A 248 -5.45 36.23 3.50
C LEU A 248 -5.52 37.25 2.37
N GLN A 249 -4.92 38.43 2.55
CA GLN A 249 -4.90 39.49 1.56
C GLN A 249 -4.20 39.03 0.26
N ASP A 250 -3.04 38.38 0.39
CA ASP A 250 -2.29 37.87 -0.75
C ASP A 250 -3.05 36.78 -1.51
N ASN A 251 -3.63 35.81 -0.79
CA ASN A 251 -4.43 34.75 -1.40
C ASN A 251 -5.69 35.29 -2.09
N LEU A 252 -6.36 36.27 -1.49
CA LEU A 252 -7.53 36.89 -2.09
C LEU A 252 -7.15 37.65 -3.37
N MET A 253 -6.03 38.38 -3.35
CA MET A 253 -5.51 39.08 -4.53
C MET A 253 -5.19 38.09 -5.66
N ILE A 254 -4.56 36.95 -5.36
CA ILE A 254 -4.29 35.90 -6.35
C ILE A 254 -5.59 35.35 -6.92
N ALA A 255 -6.58 35.04 -6.08
CA ALA A 255 -7.88 34.53 -6.53
C ALA A 255 -8.61 35.54 -7.44
N TYR A 256 -8.56 36.84 -7.10
CA TYR A 256 -9.09 37.89 -7.95
C TYR A 256 -8.37 37.98 -9.29
N LEU A 257 -7.04 37.91 -9.30
CA LEU A 257 -6.25 37.96 -10.53
C LEU A 257 -6.53 36.74 -11.43
N SER A 258 -6.65 35.55 -10.84
CA SER A 258 -7.02 34.34 -11.57
C SER A 258 -8.43 34.45 -12.17
N ASN A 259 -9.40 34.97 -11.41
CA ASN A 259 -10.75 35.20 -11.94
C ASN A 259 -10.76 36.25 -13.05
N LEU A 260 -9.99 37.32 -12.92
CA LEU A 260 -9.85 38.33 -13.96
C LEU A 260 -9.24 37.73 -15.24
N ALA A 261 -8.18 36.93 -15.11
CA ALA A 261 -7.58 36.24 -16.24
C ALA A 261 -8.60 35.29 -16.92
N ASN A 262 -9.34 34.50 -16.15
CA ASN A 262 -10.39 33.63 -16.68
C ASN A 262 -11.49 34.42 -17.41
N LEU A 263 -11.92 35.56 -16.88
CA LEU A 263 -12.89 36.44 -17.54
C LEU A 263 -12.35 37.04 -18.84
N GLN A 264 -11.07 37.43 -18.86
CA GLN A 264 -10.43 37.92 -20.09
C GLN A 264 -10.32 36.82 -21.15
N PHE A 265 -9.99 35.58 -20.75
CA PHE A 265 -10.03 34.43 -21.65
C PHE A 265 -11.43 34.20 -22.21
N ALA A 266 -12.46 34.19 -21.35
CA ALA A 266 -13.84 34.00 -21.79
C ALA A 266 -14.31 35.13 -22.74
N LEU A 267 -13.98 36.38 -22.43
CA LEU A 267 -14.30 37.53 -23.30
C LEU A 267 -13.60 37.44 -24.65
N ALA A 268 -12.31 37.10 -24.66
CA ALA A 268 -11.54 36.92 -25.89
C ALA A 268 -12.11 35.77 -26.76
N GLU A 269 -12.50 34.66 -26.13
CA GLU A 269 -13.15 33.53 -26.80
C GLU A 269 -14.50 33.94 -27.41
N HIS A 270 -15.33 34.67 -26.67
CA HIS A 270 -16.61 35.18 -27.18
C HIS A 270 -16.45 36.19 -28.32
N LEU A 271 -15.47 37.09 -28.25
CA LEU A 271 -15.17 38.03 -29.33
C LEU A 271 -14.70 37.29 -30.58
N ASN A 272 -13.82 36.30 -30.42
CA ASN A 272 -13.30 35.51 -31.54
C ASN A 272 -14.37 34.62 -32.18
N ALA A 273 -15.36 34.15 -31.41
CA ALA A 273 -16.50 33.39 -31.93
C ALA A 273 -17.58 34.25 -32.61
N SER A 274 -17.52 35.59 -32.42
CA SER A 274 -18.48 36.54 -33.00
C SER A 274 -18.02 37.16 -34.32
N PHE A 275 -16.79 36.86 -34.76
CA PHE A 275 -16.24 37.21 -36.08
C PHE A 275 -16.05 35.95 -36.93
#